data_AF-A0A6M1REY1-F1
#
_entry.id   AF-A0A6M1REY1-F1
#
_cell.length_a   1.000
_cell.length_b   1.000
_cell.length_c   1.000
_cell.angle_alpha   90.00
_cell.angle_beta   90.00
_cell.angle_gamma   90.00
#
_symmetry.space_group_name_H-M   'P 1'
#
loop_
_entity.id
_entity.type
_entity.pdbx_description
1 polymer ?
#
loop_
_entity_poly.entity_id
_entity_poly.type
_entity_poly.pdbx_seq_one_letter_code
_entity_poly.pdbx_strand_id
1 'polypeptide(L)'
;MSVACKIPDPLRWRPDLRPGRILVPGLCVAALLWLAVQHPVSGEVATAPSFSGPPSNTVPSTPTPAQGTSNAPTPNLLSNAQPATVTAAEPPNLVGLDTTNSPAPPLVWPPKRPEIAIAAETADRLKQLQGQLELARHLRLTRQTAQATPLLVELLAEDVPEEIQRSALLELALVAQDENDLPRAQQVYAQFVQKWPADPRVPEVLLRQGLLFRRMGLNNLALAKFYSVMTAALVLKTDYFEYYQRLVLQAQIEIAETHYLSGRFAEAAEFYQRLLRQNNPFLNRALVQYRLIRSLAAVGRHDEAASQAYDFLDRFPDAPEQPEVRFLLATSLKQLGRNSEALQQVLKLLTEQRARTADRPEVWAYWQRRTGNEIANQLYREGDYTRALDIYLTLAQLDSSPAWQLPVLYQVGMTYERLQQPELAAQTYQRILDRVGELGTNATPGLQALIQMARWRMDFVKWQTRAELALRRLAPPVQASTTPLESAIPSTP
;
A
#
# COMPACT_ATOMS: atom_id res chain seq x y z
N MET A 1 -45.56 15.41 33.03
CA MET A 1 -46.97 14.99 32.95
C MET A 1 -47.06 13.87 31.93
N SER A 2 -47.70 12.76 32.27
CA SER A 2 -47.67 11.51 31.50
C SER A 2 -48.76 11.46 30.43
N VAL A 3 -48.48 10.81 29.30
CA VAL A 3 -49.42 9.85 28.68
C VAL A 3 -48.59 8.66 28.19
N ALA A 4 -49.01 7.45 28.53
CA ALA A 4 -48.41 6.20 28.08
C ALA A 4 -49.33 5.52 27.06
N CYS A 5 -48.79 4.66 26.19
CA CYS A 5 -49.59 3.64 25.52
C CYS A 5 -48.81 2.32 25.42
N LYS A 6 -49.53 1.19 25.54
CA LYS A 6 -48.99 -0.17 25.71
C LYS A 6 -49.06 -0.97 24.41
N ILE A 7 -48.16 -1.95 24.29
CA ILE A 7 -48.20 -3.07 23.34
C ILE A 7 -49.27 -4.08 23.82
N PRO A 8 -49.97 -4.79 22.91
CA PRO A 8 -49.79 -6.25 22.86
C PRO A 8 -49.88 -6.90 21.46
N ASP A 9 -49.09 -7.96 21.28
CA ASP A 9 -49.20 -9.06 20.29
C ASP A 9 -50.05 -10.22 20.87
N PRO A 10 -50.31 -11.37 20.20
CA PRO A 10 -50.69 -11.61 18.79
C PRO A 10 -51.79 -12.73 18.62
N LEU A 11 -52.06 -13.15 17.37
CA LEU A 11 -52.64 -14.45 16.93
C LEU A 11 -54.12 -14.84 17.23
N ARG A 12 -54.93 -15.01 16.16
CA ARG A 12 -55.79 -16.21 15.92
C ARG A 12 -56.34 -16.31 14.48
N TRP A 13 -56.58 -17.54 14.02
CA TRP A 13 -57.17 -17.93 12.71
C TRP A 13 -58.67 -18.35 12.89
N ARG A 14 -59.54 -18.67 11.90
CA ARG A 14 -59.36 -19.10 10.48
C ARG A 14 -60.17 -18.30 9.41
N PRO A 15 -61.32 -18.73 8.83
CA PRO A 15 -61.41 -18.73 7.35
C PRO A 15 -62.66 -18.10 6.72
N ASP A 16 -62.63 -17.75 5.42
CA ASP A 16 -63.47 -18.41 4.40
C ASP A 16 -63.31 -17.89 2.94
N LEU A 17 -63.41 -18.86 2.02
CA LEU A 17 -63.96 -18.85 0.64
C LEU A 17 -63.72 -17.68 -0.37
N ARG A 18 -62.83 -17.98 -1.33
CA ARG A 18 -62.84 -17.81 -2.83
C ARG A 18 -64.03 -17.12 -3.55
N PRO A 19 -63.91 -16.72 -4.85
CA PRO A 19 -62.72 -16.60 -5.74
C PRO A 19 -62.60 -15.26 -6.53
N GLY A 20 -61.47 -15.05 -7.21
CA GLY A 20 -61.47 -14.38 -8.53
C GLY A 20 -60.69 -13.08 -8.70
N ARG A 21 -59.36 -13.18 -8.94
CA ARG A 21 -58.58 -12.44 -9.96
C ARG A 21 -57.10 -12.80 -9.82
N ILE A 22 -56.50 -13.37 -10.86
CA ILE A 22 -55.06 -13.64 -10.92
C ILE A 22 -54.38 -12.34 -11.36
N LEU A 23 -53.75 -11.65 -10.42
CA LEU A 23 -52.87 -10.51 -10.71
C LEU A 23 -51.43 -10.96 -10.43
N VAL A 24 -50.54 -10.85 -11.43
CA VAL A 24 -49.17 -11.38 -11.37
C VAL A 24 -48.26 -10.45 -10.55
N PRO A 25 -47.69 -10.87 -9.40
CA PRO A 25 -46.79 -10.06 -8.60
C PRO A 25 -45.38 -10.68 -8.60
N GLY A 26 -44.80 -10.87 -9.78
CA GLY A 26 -43.49 -11.55 -9.95
C GLY A 26 -42.30 -10.65 -10.30
N LEU A 27 -42.54 -9.42 -10.77
CA LEU A 27 -41.51 -8.61 -11.44
C LEU A 27 -40.78 -7.59 -10.53
N CYS A 28 -41.36 -7.17 -9.40
CA CYS A 28 -40.77 -6.10 -8.58
C CYS A 28 -39.67 -6.56 -7.60
N VAL A 29 -39.63 -7.84 -7.20
CA VAL A 29 -38.65 -8.32 -6.20
C VAL A 29 -37.30 -8.68 -6.84
N ALA A 30 -37.30 -9.12 -8.10
CA ALA A 30 -36.07 -9.50 -8.82
C ALA A 30 -35.12 -8.32 -9.07
N ALA A 31 -35.64 -7.11 -9.27
CA ALA A 31 -34.81 -5.91 -9.52
C ALA A 31 -34.07 -5.42 -8.26
N LEU A 32 -34.72 -5.49 -7.09
CA LEU A 32 -34.18 -4.95 -5.83
C LEU A 32 -33.05 -5.81 -5.22
N LEU A 33 -33.06 -7.12 -5.46
CA LEU A 33 -31.99 -8.02 -4.99
C LEU A 33 -30.76 -8.04 -5.92
N TRP A 34 -30.86 -7.54 -7.15
CA TRP A 34 -29.75 -7.54 -8.12
C TRP A 34 -28.79 -6.35 -7.93
N LEU A 35 -29.30 -5.22 -7.45
CA LEU A 35 -28.53 -4.00 -7.17
C LEU A 35 -27.79 -4.01 -5.82
N ALA A 36 -28.29 -4.76 -4.83
CA ALA A 36 -27.75 -4.75 -3.45
C ALA A 36 -26.35 -5.40 -3.29
N VAL A 37 -25.76 -5.95 -4.35
CA VAL A 37 -24.46 -6.64 -4.34
C VAL A 37 -23.35 -5.83 -5.05
N GLN A 38 -23.67 -4.65 -5.62
CA GLN A 38 -22.83 -4.04 -6.67
C GLN A 38 -21.97 -2.83 -6.28
N HIS A 39 -22.03 -2.29 -5.06
CA HIS A 39 -21.22 -1.11 -4.69
C HIS A 39 -20.52 -1.21 -3.32
N PRO A 40 -19.18 -1.09 -3.26
CA PRO A 40 -18.52 -0.52 -2.09
C PRO A 40 -18.78 0.99 -2.02
N VAL A 41 -18.93 1.52 -0.81
CA VAL A 41 -19.19 2.95 -0.59
C VAL A 41 -18.00 3.79 -1.05
N SER A 42 -18.27 4.70 -1.99
CA SER A 42 -17.40 5.83 -2.34
C SER A 42 -18.29 7.07 -2.43
N GLY A 43 -18.02 8.08 -1.61
CA GLY A 43 -18.84 9.29 -1.53
C GLY A 43 -18.66 10.19 -2.75
N GLU A 44 -19.76 10.67 -3.31
CA GLU A 44 -19.75 11.75 -4.31
C GLU A 44 -19.37 13.07 -3.62
N VAL A 45 -18.29 13.70 -4.11
CA VAL A 45 -18.01 15.12 -3.83
C VAL A 45 -18.53 15.91 -5.03
N ALA A 46 -19.48 16.82 -4.76
CA ALA A 46 -20.10 17.64 -5.79
C ALA A 46 -19.09 18.58 -6.47
N THR A 47 -19.22 18.73 -7.79
CA THR A 47 -18.43 19.64 -8.62
C THR A 47 -19.21 20.91 -8.96
N ALA A 48 -18.55 22.08 -8.82
CA ALA A 48 -18.68 23.34 -9.59
C ALA A 48 -18.55 24.59 -8.70
N PRO A 49 -18.19 25.78 -9.24
CA PRO A 49 -17.62 26.07 -10.55
C PRO A 49 -16.25 26.79 -10.51
N SER A 50 -15.66 26.94 -11.69
CA SER A 50 -14.46 27.74 -11.98
C SER A 50 -14.66 29.25 -11.83
N PHE A 51 -13.58 29.97 -11.48
CA PHE A 51 -13.45 31.43 -11.61
C PHE A 51 -12.14 31.78 -12.33
N SER A 52 -12.15 32.88 -13.09
CA SER A 52 -11.15 33.17 -14.14
C SER A 52 -10.44 34.53 -14.01
N GLY A 53 -9.11 34.49 -13.85
CA GLY A 53 -8.14 35.55 -14.20
C GLY A 53 -8.06 36.81 -13.30
N PRO A 54 -7.18 37.78 -13.60
CA PRO A 54 -6.11 37.83 -14.62
C PRO A 54 -4.72 38.23 -13.98
N PRO A 55 -3.65 38.69 -14.71
CA PRO A 55 -2.25 38.46 -14.30
C PRO A 55 -1.38 39.69 -13.92
N SER A 56 -0.15 39.44 -13.44
CA SER A 56 1.03 40.32 -13.44
C SER A 56 2.30 39.45 -13.25
N ASN A 57 3.32 39.50 -14.12
CA ASN A 57 4.43 40.47 -14.18
C ASN A 57 5.19 40.59 -12.82
N THR A 58 6.52 40.51 -12.71
CA THR A 58 7.59 40.72 -13.73
C THR A 58 8.93 40.10 -13.27
N VAL A 59 9.84 39.78 -14.20
CA VAL A 59 11.28 39.52 -13.95
C VAL A 59 12.06 40.84 -14.10
N PRO A 60 12.98 41.17 -13.18
CA PRO A 60 14.43 41.23 -13.49
C PRO A 60 15.31 40.85 -12.25
N SER A 61 16.64 40.69 -12.30
CA SER A 61 17.64 40.36 -13.35
C SER A 61 18.95 39.97 -12.64
N THR A 62 19.90 39.35 -13.34
CA THR A 62 21.28 39.15 -12.87
C THR A 62 22.05 40.47 -12.74
N PRO A 63 23.23 40.47 -12.08
CA PRO A 63 24.43 40.67 -12.89
C PRO A 63 25.66 39.83 -12.52
N THR A 64 26.49 39.62 -13.54
CA THR A 64 27.89 39.19 -13.58
C THR A 64 28.38 39.66 -14.97
N PRO A 65 29.69 39.82 -15.30
CA PRO A 65 30.89 39.59 -14.49
C PRO A 65 31.94 40.73 -14.55
N ALA A 66 33.06 40.56 -13.85
CA ALA A 66 34.34 41.15 -14.21
C ALA A 66 35.48 40.16 -13.89
N GLN A 67 36.46 40.03 -14.79
CA GLN A 67 37.55 39.05 -14.73
C GLN A 67 38.85 39.68 -14.19
N GLY A 68 39.78 38.85 -13.70
CA GLY A 68 41.16 39.28 -13.43
C GLY A 68 42.03 38.29 -12.64
N THR A 69 42.67 37.34 -13.35
CA THR A 69 44.08 36.87 -13.21
C THR A 69 44.87 37.13 -11.90
N SER A 70 45.78 36.28 -11.39
CA SER A 70 46.22 34.90 -11.70
C SER A 70 47.28 34.48 -10.66
N ASN A 71 47.61 33.18 -10.58
CA ASN A 71 48.84 32.58 -10.01
C ASN A 71 49.01 32.45 -8.48
N ALA A 72 49.17 31.20 -8.06
CA ALA A 72 49.98 30.73 -6.92
C ALA A 72 51.45 30.44 -7.41
N PRO A 73 52.45 29.95 -6.63
CA PRO A 73 52.39 29.28 -5.32
C PRO A 73 53.47 29.72 -4.28
N THR A 74 53.86 28.80 -3.39
CA THR A 74 54.40 28.98 -2.02
C THR A 74 55.96 28.83 -1.89
N PRO A 75 56.58 28.33 -0.78
CA PRO A 75 57.27 29.16 0.23
C PRO A 75 58.74 28.76 0.56
N ASN A 76 59.45 29.53 1.42
CA ASN A 76 60.60 29.13 2.29
C ASN A 76 61.10 30.37 3.10
N LEU A 77 61.37 30.33 4.43
CA LEU A 77 62.38 29.65 5.29
C LEU A 77 63.69 30.45 5.54
N LEU A 78 64.33 30.17 6.70
CA LEU A 78 65.54 30.77 7.31
C LEU A 78 65.30 32.07 8.12
N SER A 79 65.60 32.22 9.42
CA SER A 79 66.60 31.65 10.36
C SER A 79 68.01 32.23 10.27
N ASN A 80 68.48 32.88 11.35
CA ASN A 80 69.88 32.90 11.77
C ASN A 80 70.04 33.42 13.22
N ALA A 81 71.16 33.08 13.88
CA ALA A 81 71.38 33.32 15.31
C ALA A 81 72.86 33.61 15.67
N GLN A 82 73.07 34.14 16.90
CA GLN A 82 74.31 34.08 17.72
C GLN A 82 75.54 34.95 17.29
N PRO A 83 76.61 35.12 18.13
CA PRO A 83 76.86 34.60 19.51
C PRO A 83 77.45 35.60 20.57
N ALA A 84 77.71 35.08 21.80
CA ALA A 84 78.82 35.39 22.74
C ALA A 84 78.78 36.63 23.68
N THR A 85 79.56 36.72 24.79
CA THR A 85 79.63 35.93 26.07
C THR A 85 80.52 36.64 27.13
N VAL A 86 80.34 36.37 28.46
CA VAL A 86 81.20 36.72 29.64
C VAL A 86 81.36 38.26 29.95
N THR A 87 81.58 38.82 31.16
CA THR A 87 82.05 38.35 32.49
C THR A 87 81.48 39.21 33.66
N ALA A 88 81.69 38.78 34.92
CA ALA A 88 81.09 39.31 36.17
C ALA A 88 81.81 40.48 36.87
N ALA A 89 81.11 41.15 37.81
CA ALA A 89 81.64 41.82 39.00
C ALA A 89 80.54 42.02 40.08
N GLU A 90 80.91 42.02 41.37
CA GLU A 90 80.01 42.13 42.54
C GLU A 90 80.50 43.29 43.50
N PRO A 91 79.99 43.52 44.73
CA PRO A 91 79.45 44.82 45.17
C PRO A 91 80.38 45.60 46.15
N PRO A 92 79.86 46.66 46.84
CA PRO A 92 79.77 46.51 48.31
C PRO A 92 78.54 47.18 49.00
N ASN A 93 78.38 46.83 50.29
CA ASN A 93 77.30 47.19 51.23
C ASN A 93 77.43 48.59 51.90
N LEU A 94 76.35 49.03 52.58
CA LEU A 94 76.28 49.53 53.99
C LEU A 94 74.79 49.87 54.32
N VAL A 95 74.07 49.13 55.19
CA VAL A 95 73.88 49.33 56.66
C VAL A 95 73.22 50.68 57.05
N GLY A 96 72.11 50.76 57.81
CA GLY A 96 71.21 49.73 58.37
C GLY A 96 70.19 50.30 59.40
N LEU A 97 69.38 49.41 60.01
CA LEU A 97 68.55 49.58 61.24
C LEU A 97 67.36 50.59 61.17
N ASP A 98 66.17 50.37 61.74
CA ASP A 98 65.65 49.26 62.56
C ASP A 98 64.09 49.22 62.63
N THR A 99 63.54 48.20 63.31
CA THR A 99 62.16 48.04 63.85
C THR A 99 61.07 47.23 63.10
N THR A 100 60.93 45.98 63.56
CA THR A 100 59.68 45.26 63.86
C THR A 100 58.59 45.11 62.78
N ASN A 101 58.60 43.97 62.09
CA ASN A 101 57.40 43.12 61.99
C ASN A 101 57.78 41.65 61.79
N SER A 102 57.07 40.74 62.47
CA SER A 102 57.33 39.29 62.42
C SER A 102 57.04 38.69 61.03
N PRO A 103 57.74 37.62 60.63
CA PRO A 103 57.73 37.16 59.24
C PRO A 103 56.38 36.58 58.81
N ALA A 104 55.89 37.00 57.64
CA ALA A 104 54.83 36.30 56.94
C ALA A 104 55.32 34.90 56.52
N PRO A 105 54.48 33.85 56.63
CA PRO A 105 54.83 32.53 56.10
C PRO A 105 54.99 32.61 54.57
N PRO A 106 55.90 31.81 53.98
CA PRO A 106 56.11 31.84 52.53
C PRO A 106 54.84 31.44 51.79
N LEU A 107 54.54 32.16 50.70
CA LEU A 107 53.47 31.82 49.77
C LEU A 107 53.80 30.51 49.06
N VAL A 108 53.34 29.39 49.64
CA VAL A 108 53.36 28.09 48.97
C VAL A 108 52.41 28.16 47.78
N TRP A 109 52.97 28.03 46.59
CA TRP A 109 52.23 27.87 45.34
C TRP A 109 51.24 26.70 45.50
N PRO A 110 49.92 26.90 45.35
CA PRO A 110 48.98 25.79 45.46
C PRO A 110 49.30 24.78 44.34
N PRO A 111 49.33 23.46 44.63
CA PRO A 111 49.62 22.48 43.60
C PRO A 111 48.63 22.68 42.45
N LYS A 112 49.15 22.73 41.22
CA LYS A 112 48.32 22.77 40.00
C LYS A 112 47.32 21.62 40.14
N ARG A 113 46.03 21.91 40.38
CA ARG A 113 44.99 20.87 40.49
C ARG A 113 45.16 20.00 39.25
N PRO A 114 45.43 18.69 39.40
CA PRO A 114 45.89 17.91 38.27
C PRO A 114 44.76 17.90 37.25
N GLU A 115 45.08 18.21 35.99
CA GLU A 115 44.11 18.18 34.88
C GLU A 115 43.40 16.81 34.81
N ILE A 116 44.08 15.77 35.31
CA ILE A 116 43.60 14.39 35.54
C ILE A 116 42.38 14.31 36.47
N ALA A 117 42.31 15.08 37.57
CA ALA A 117 41.18 15.03 38.51
C ALA A 117 39.91 15.67 37.93
N ILE A 118 40.08 16.80 37.23
CA ILE A 118 38.99 17.45 36.49
C ILE A 118 38.53 16.55 35.34
N ALA A 119 39.48 15.93 34.61
CA ALA A 119 39.17 14.95 33.57
C ALA A 119 38.37 13.75 34.12
N ALA A 120 38.75 13.19 35.27
CA ALA A 120 38.01 12.10 35.91
C ALA A 120 36.58 12.50 36.31
N GLU A 121 36.42 13.66 36.95
CA GLU A 121 35.11 14.19 37.36
C GLU A 121 34.20 14.47 36.16
N THR A 122 34.75 14.98 35.04
CA THR A 122 33.99 15.12 33.79
C THR A 122 33.66 13.78 33.13
N ALA A 123 34.53 12.78 33.22
CA ALA A 123 34.28 11.45 32.66
C ALA A 123 33.19 10.69 33.42
N ASP A 124 33.14 10.81 34.74
CA ASP A 124 32.09 10.19 35.55
C ASP A 124 30.75 10.94 35.41
N ARG A 125 30.75 12.28 35.29
CA ARG A 125 29.55 13.04 34.91
C ARG A 125 29.03 12.65 33.52
N LEU A 126 29.91 12.43 32.54
CA LEU A 126 29.53 11.93 31.22
C LEU A 126 28.85 10.55 31.29
N LYS A 127 29.40 9.61 32.06
CA LYS A 127 28.78 8.29 32.28
C LYS A 127 27.41 8.41 32.96
N GLN A 128 27.25 9.32 33.93
CA GLN A 128 25.96 9.55 34.60
C GLN A 128 24.90 10.07 33.63
N LEU A 129 25.24 11.06 32.79
CA LEU A 129 24.36 11.61 31.77
C LEU A 129 24.01 10.56 30.68
N GLN A 130 24.97 9.73 30.28
CA GLN A 130 24.73 8.58 29.41
C GLN A 130 23.78 7.55 30.06
N GLY A 131 23.97 7.24 31.34
CA GLY A 131 23.07 6.35 32.10
C GLY A 131 21.65 6.89 32.21
N GLN A 132 21.47 8.20 32.38
CA GLN A 132 20.15 8.86 32.35
C GLN A 132 19.50 8.77 30.96
N LEU A 133 20.27 8.93 29.88
CA LEU A 133 19.77 8.76 28.51
C LEU A 133 19.32 7.31 28.24
N GLU A 134 20.09 6.31 28.68
CA GLU A 134 19.69 4.89 28.55
C GLU A 134 18.48 4.54 29.43
N LEU A 135 18.36 5.14 30.62
CA LEU A 135 17.15 5.01 31.44
C LEU A 135 15.93 5.57 30.71
N ALA A 136 16.03 6.75 30.10
CA ALA A 136 14.95 7.35 29.32
C ALA A 136 14.57 6.49 28.09
N ARG A 137 15.55 5.88 27.41
CA ARG A 137 15.33 4.89 26.34
C ARG A 137 14.55 3.68 26.84
N HIS A 138 14.96 3.11 27.98
CA HIS A 138 14.29 1.96 28.58
C HIS A 138 12.84 2.30 29.00
N LEU A 139 12.62 3.49 29.57
CA LEU A 139 11.27 3.99 29.90
C LEU A 139 10.39 4.17 28.65
N ARG A 140 10.95 4.68 27.55
CA ARG A 140 10.24 4.76 26.26
C ARG A 140 9.87 3.38 25.73
N LEU A 141 10.81 2.43 25.71
CA LEU A 141 10.59 1.06 25.24
C LEU A 141 9.56 0.30 26.10
N THR A 142 9.49 0.58 27.40
CA THR A 142 8.45 0.06 28.32
C THR A 142 7.14 0.86 28.30
N ARG A 143 6.99 1.80 27.36
CA ARG A 143 5.83 2.70 27.16
C ARG A 143 5.50 3.63 28.33
N GLN A 144 6.48 3.94 29.18
CA GLN A 144 6.36 4.88 30.30
C GLN A 144 6.76 6.30 29.87
N THR A 145 6.16 6.80 28.79
CA THR A 145 6.54 8.06 28.12
C THR A 145 6.44 9.30 29.02
N ALA A 146 5.47 9.31 29.94
CA ALA A 146 5.28 10.37 30.93
C ALA A 146 6.47 10.51 31.90
N GLN A 147 7.21 9.43 32.18
CA GLN A 147 8.42 9.46 33.01
C GLN A 147 9.69 9.72 32.17
N ALA A 148 9.72 9.25 30.92
CA ALA A 148 10.82 9.52 30.00
C ALA A 148 10.93 11.01 29.61
N THR A 149 9.79 11.68 29.39
CA THR A 149 9.74 13.09 28.96
C THR A 149 10.53 14.06 29.86
N PRO A 150 10.31 14.14 31.19
CA PRO A 150 11.05 15.08 32.04
C PRO A 150 12.56 14.79 32.05
N LEU A 151 12.96 13.52 32.16
CA LEU A 151 14.38 13.12 32.11
C LEU A 151 15.05 13.55 30.79
N LEU A 152 14.35 13.44 29.66
CA LEU A 152 14.85 13.89 28.36
C LEU A 152 14.92 15.42 28.26
N VAL A 153 14.03 16.16 28.92
CA VAL A 153 14.07 17.63 28.96
C VAL A 153 15.22 18.13 29.84
N GLU A 154 15.50 17.46 30.97
CA GLU A 154 16.68 17.75 31.81
C GLU A 154 17.99 17.56 31.03
N LEU A 155 18.08 16.52 30.19
CA LEU A 155 19.23 16.26 29.32
C LEU A 155 19.40 17.24 28.13
N LEU A 156 18.54 18.25 28.01
CA LEU A 156 18.65 19.33 27.01
C LEU A 156 19.20 20.65 27.58
N ALA A 157 19.55 20.69 28.86
CA ALA A 157 20.12 21.86 29.51
C ALA A 157 21.50 22.26 28.93
N GLU A 158 21.86 23.54 29.03
CA GLU A 158 23.06 24.12 28.39
C GLU A 158 24.39 23.56 28.93
N ASP A 159 24.39 23.01 30.14
CA ASP A 159 25.55 22.37 30.78
C ASP A 159 25.80 20.93 30.33
N VAL A 160 24.88 20.35 29.53
CA VAL A 160 24.99 19.00 28.97
C VAL A 160 25.76 19.01 27.64
N PRO A 161 26.76 18.13 27.44
CA PRO A 161 27.49 18.04 26.17
C PRO A 161 26.60 17.77 24.96
N GLU A 162 26.93 18.39 23.81
CA GLU A 162 26.08 18.35 22.61
C GLU A 162 25.74 16.93 22.12
N GLU A 163 26.64 15.96 22.24
CA GLU A 163 26.39 14.58 21.82
C GLU A 163 25.21 13.94 22.56
N ILE A 164 25.06 14.29 23.84
CA ILE A 164 23.97 13.83 24.70
C ILE A 164 22.72 14.66 24.40
N GLN A 165 22.81 15.99 24.28
CA GLN A 165 21.67 16.84 23.87
C GLN A 165 21.05 16.38 22.54
N ARG A 166 21.89 16.10 21.52
CA ARG A 166 21.47 15.58 20.21
C ARG A 166 20.70 14.28 20.35
N SER A 167 21.22 13.37 21.17
CA SER A 167 20.62 12.05 21.38
C SER A 167 19.31 12.15 22.18
N ALA A 168 19.28 12.98 23.23
CA ALA A 168 18.08 13.25 24.04
C ALA A 168 16.96 13.89 23.20
N LEU A 169 17.27 14.85 22.31
CA LEU A 169 16.26 15.49 21.47
C LEU A 169 15.63 14.49 20.47
N LEU A 170 16.40 13.53 19.97
CA LEU A 170 15.88 12.47 19.09
C LEU A 170 15.02 11.46 19.84
N GLU A 171 15.38 11.07 21.07
CA GLU A 171 14.51 10.24 21.90
C GLU A 171 13.24 10.99 22.32
N LEU A 172 13.30 12.31 22.57
CA LEU A 172 12.12 13.12 22.86
C LEU A 172 11.16 13.20 21.67
N ALA A 173 11.70 13.31 20.45
CA ALA A 173 10.90 13.22 19.23
C ALA A 173 10.26 11.83 19.07
N LEU A 174 10.99 10.76 19.37
CA LEU A 174 10.47 9.39 19.38
C LEU A 174 9.37 9.20 20.44
N VAL A 175 9.53 9.76 21.65
CA VAL A 175 8.47 9.75 22.68
C VAL A 175 7.18 10.37 22.14
N ALA A 176 7.25 11.53 21.50
CA ALA A 176 6.08 12.16 20.89
C ALA A 176 5.46 11.32 19.74
N GLN A 177 6.28 10.56 18.99
CA GLN A 177 5.76 9.60 18.00
C GLN A 177 5.06 8.40 18.63
N ASP A 178 5.60 7.88 19.74
CA ASP A 178 5.02 6.77 20.50
C ASP A 178 3.71 7.19 21.20
N GLU A 179 3.59 8.47 21.58
CA GLU A 179 2.35 9.14 22.05
C GLU A 179 1.37 9.48 20.92
N ASN A 180 1.74 9.24 19.65
CA ASN A 180 1.00 9.59 18.43
C ASN A 180 0.73 11.11 18.25
N ASP A 181 1.47 11.97 18.94
CA ASP A 181 1.47 13.42 18.74
C ASP A 181 2.39 13.78 17.55
N LEU A 182 1.86 13.56 16.34
CA LEU A 182 2.59 13.78 15.09
C LEU A 182 3.06 15.25 14.92
N PRO A 183 2.28 16.29 15.28
CA PRO A 183 2.74 17.68 15.24
C PRO A 183 3.91 17.96 16.17
N ARG A 184 3.85 17.54 17.45
CA ARG A 184 4.95 17.74 18.41
C ARG A 184 6.20 16.97 17.99
N ALA A 185 6.07 15.73 17.54
CA ALA A 185 7.19 14.96 17.00
C ALA A 185 7.85 15.68 15.82
N GLN A 186 7.05 16.21 14.88
CA GLN A 186 7.54 16.96 13.73
C GLN A 186 8.25 18.27 14.16
N GLN A 187 7.75 18.96 15.18
CA GLN A 187 8.39 20.16 15.74
C GLN A 187 9.76 19.84 16.36
N VAL A 188 9.86 18.80 17.19
CA VAL A 188 11.13 18.40 17.83
C VAL A 188 12.16 17.96 16.78
N TYR A 189 11.75 17.19 15.76
CA TYR A 189 12.63 16.85 14.64
C TYR A 189 13.06 18.09 13.82
N ALA A 190 12.21 19.11 13.69
CA ALA A 190 12.57 20.35 12.99
C ALA A 190 13.61 21.15 13.77
N GLN A 191 13.46 21.23 15.10
CA GLN A 191 14.46 21.83 16.00
C GLN A 191 15.82 21.12 15.89
N PHE A 192 15.84 19.79 15.84
CA PHE A 192 17.08 19.02 15.65
C PHE A 192 17.83 19.43 14.37
N VAL A 193 17.14 19.43 13.22
CA VAL A 193 17.75 19.76 11.92
C VAL A 193 18.19 21.22 11.86
N GLN A 194 17.49 22.13 12.54
CA GLN A 194 17.87 23.55 12.61
C GLN A 194 19.10 23.78 13.50
N LYS A 195 19.19 23.11 14.65
CA LYS A 195 20.29 23.28 15.61
C LYS A 195 21.58 22.57 15.16
N TRP A 196 21.47 21.41 14.50
CA TRP A 196 22.62 20.61 14.06
C TRP A 196 22.50 20.15 12.59
N PRO A 197 22.55 21.06 11.61
CA PRO A 197 22.33 20.74 10.19
C PRO A 197 23.42 19.85 9.56
N ALA A 198 24.60 19.77 10.18
CA ALA A 198 25.73 18.95 9.73
C ALA A 198 25.88 17.61 10.48
N ASP A 199 24.93 17.25 11.37
CA ASP A 199 25.02 15.99 12.11
C ASP A 199 24.79 14.77 11.20
N PRO A 200 25.59 13.69 11.33
CA PRO A 200 25.43 12.45 10.55
C PRO A 200 24.01 11.86 10.53
N ARG A 201 23.20 12.13 11.56
CA ARG A 201 21.83 11.60 11.71
C ARG A 201 20.78 12.42 10.97
N VAL A 202 21.11 13.61 10.46
CA VAL A 202 20.16 14.51 9.77
C VAL A 202 19.40 13.82 8.62
N PRO A 203 20.04 13.04 7.72
CA PRO A 203 19.30 12.29 6.70
C PRO A 203 18.25 11.33 7.29
N GLU A 204 18.52 10.67 8.43
CA GLU A 204 17.57 9.76 9.06
C GLU A 204 16.39 10.53 9.67
N VAL A 205 16.67 11.68 10.30
CA VAL A 205 15.65 12.59 10.80
C VAL A 205 14.74 13.09 9.66
N LEU A 206 15.32 13.49 8.52
CA LEU A 206 14.56 13.93 7.36
C LEU A 206 13.65 12.82 6.80
N LEU A 207 14.12 11.56 6.80
CA LEU A 207 13.30 10.41 6.43
C LEU A 207 12.11 10.24 7.41
N ARG A 208 12.37 10.30 8.72
CA ARG A 208 11.32 10.21 9.76
C ARG A 208 10.31 11.36 9.66
N GLN A 209 10.75 12.58 9.36
CA GLN A 209 9.87 13.73 9.07
C GLN A 209 8.97 13.45 7.86
N GLY A 210 9.53 12.91 6.76
CA GLY A 210 8.74 12.53 5.59
C GLY A 210 7.66 11.49 5.90
N LEU A 211 8.00 10.47 6.70
CA LEU A 211 7.05 9.47 7.18
C LEU A 211 5.95 10.07 8.06
N LEU A 212 6.27 11.04 8.93
CA LEU A 212 5.29 11.80 9.72
C LEU A 212 4.34 12.61 8.84
N PHE A 213 4.87 13.37 7.87
CA PHE A 213 4.02 14.12 6.94
C PHE A 213 3.08 13.20 6.15
N ARG A 214 3.54 12.01 5.73
CA ARG A 214 2.66 11.03 5.07
C ARG A 214 1.57 10.48 6.00
N ARG A 215 1.88 10.21 7.27
CA ARG A 215 0.87 9.82 8.27
C ARG A 215 -0.17 10.93 8.51
N MET A 216 0.22 12.19 8.38
CA MET A 216 -0.68 13.35 8.42
C MET A 216 -1.42 13.61 7.09
N GLY A 217 -1.24 12.78 6.05
CA GLY A 217 -1.83 12.96 4.71
C GLY A 217 -1.18 14.08 3.86
N LEU A 218 -0.12 14.71 4.36
CA LEU A 218 0.57 15.84 3.73
C LEU A 218 1.61 15.38 2.71
N ASN A 219 1.16 14.63 1.70
CA ASN A 219 2.02 13.88 0.77
C ASN A 219 3.03 14.76 0.01
N ASN A 220 2.67 16.00 -0.34
CA ASN A 220 3.62 16.93 -1.00
C ASN A 220 4.78 17.32 -0.07
N LEU A 221 4.53 17.52 1.24
CA LEU A 221 5.59 17.80 2.22
C LEU A 221 6.41 16.55 2.53
N ALA A 222 5.79 15.38 2.56
CA ALA A 222 6.47 14.10 2.68
C ALA A 222 7.49 13.89 1.55
N LEU A 223 7.08 14.08 0.30
CA LEU A 223 7.96 14.01 -0.87
C LEU A 223 9.12 15.01 -0.77
N ALA A 224 8.86 16.27 -0.43
CA ALA A 224 9.91 17.28 -0.25
C ALA A 224 10.96 16.84 0.81
N LYS A 225 10.51 16.22 1.91
CA LYS A 225 11.41 15.67 2.92
C LYS A 225 12.19 14.46 2.43
N PHE A 226 11.58 13.52 1.71
CA PHE A 226 12.32 12.39 1.13
C PHE A 226 13.38 12.81 0.10
N TYR A 227 13.10 13.81 -0.75
CA TYR A 227 14.13 14.38 -1.62
C TYR A 227 15.26 15.05 -0.83
N SER A 228 14.96 15.70 0.29
CA SER A 228 16.00 16.30 1.16
C SER A 228 16.92 15.27 1.82
N VAL A 229 16.47 14.01 2.04
CA VAL A 229 17.34 12.90 2.46
C VAL A 229 18.42 12.65 1.41
N MET A 230 18.03 12.60 0.13
CA MET A 230 18.95 12.35 -0.98
C MET A 230 20.01 13.46 -1.10
N THR A 231 19.61 14.73 -0.95
CA THR A 231 20.58 15.85 -0.99
C THR A 231 21.48 15.89 0.25
N ALA A 232 20.95 15.63 1.44
CA ALA A 232 21.74 15.64 2.68
C ALA A 232 22.79 14.51 2.71
N ALA A 233 22.42 13.32 2.21
CA ALA A 233 23.34 12.18 2.09
C ALA A 233 24.52 12.43 1.13
N LEU A 234 24.39 13.35 0.16
CA LEU A 234 25.49 13.73 -0.76
C LEU A 234 26.48 14.72 -0.15
N VAL A 235 26.07 15.47 0.89
CA VAL A 235 26.91 16.51 1.54
C VAL A 235 27.82 15.92 2.61
N LEU A 236 27.41 14.80 3.23
CA LEU A 236 28.13 14.14 4.32
C LEU A 236 29.22 13.21 3.77
N LYS A 237 30.45 13.28 4.33
CA LYS A 237 31.61 12.57 3.80
C LYS A 237 31.77 11.14 4.35
N THR A 238 31.79 10.20 3.42
CA THR A 238 32.62 8.98 3.33
C THR A 238 32.51 7.88 4.39
N ASP A 239 32.51 8.16 5.69
CA ASP A 239 32.78 7.10 6.71
C ASP A 239 31.64 6.08 6.88
N TYR A 240 30.42 6.44 6.47
CA TYR A 240 29.20 5.62 6.61
C TYR A 240 28.49 5.38 5.27
N PHE A 241 29.26 5.18 4.19
CA PHE A 241 28.73 5.07 2.82
C PHE A 241 27.55 4.08 2.67
N GLU A 242 27.68 2.86 3.20
CA GLU A 242 26.62 1.83 3.08
C GLU A 242 25.33 2.22 3.84
N TYR A 243 25.46 2.82 5.02
CA TYR A 243 24.32 3.29 5.81
C TYR A 243 23.56 4.38 5.06
N TYR A 244 24.25 5.38 4.50
CA TYR A 244 23.60 6.40 3.68
C TYR A 244 23.03 5.83 2.38
N GLN A 245 23.68 4.86 1.75
CA GLN A 245 23.15 4.19 0.56
C GLN A 245 21.83 3.45 0.85
N ARG A 246 21.74 2.73 1.98
CA ARG A 246 20.50 2.09 2.44
C ARG A 246 19.40 3.11 2.75
N LEU A 247 19.77 4.22 3.38
CA LEU A 247 18.82 5.27 3.74
C LEU A 247 18.29 6.04 2.51
N VAL A 248 19.14 6.32 1.53
CA VAL A 248 18.75 6.89 0.23
C VAL A 248 17.85 5.92 -0.53
N LEU A 249 18.17 4.62 -0.54
CA LEU A 249 17.30 3.60 -1.12
C LEU A 249 15.92 3.58 -0.45
N GLN A 250 15.88 3.65 0.89
CA GLN A 250 14.62 3.73 1.63
C GLN A 250 13.85 5.00 1.24
N ALA A 251 14.48 6.18 1.20
CA ALA A 251 13.83 7.42 0.77
C ALA A 251 13.25 7.32 -0.66
N GLN A 252 13.96 6.68 -1.60
CA GLN A 252 13.45 6.43 -2.95
C GLN A 252 12.24 5.48 -2.98
N ILE A 253 12.23 4.41 -2.16
CA ILE A 253 11.08 3.51 -2.01
C ILE A 253 9.89 4.28 -1.41
N GLU A 254 10.13 5.11 -0.38
CA GLU A 254 9.08 5.89 0.27
C GLU A 254 8.53 6.99 -0.66
N ILE A 255 9.33 7.56 -1.57
CA ILE A 255 8.83 8.43 -2.65
C ILE A 255 7.86 7.66 -3.54
N ALA A 256 8.25 6.50 -4.04
CA ALA A 256 7.43 5.68 -4.93
C ALA A 256 6.11 5.24 -4.26
N GLU A 257 6.17 4.79 -3.00
CA GLU A 257 4.99 4.42 -2.20
C GLU A 257 4.12 5.64 -1.88
N THR A 258 4.70 6.84 -1.72
CA THR A 258 3.92 8.07 -1.50
C THR A 258 3.15 8.49 -2.77
N HIS A 259 3.74 8.35 -3.96
CA HIS A 259 3.01 8.52 -5.22
C HIS A 259 1.90 7.46 -5.35
N TYR A 260 2.21 6.19 -5.07
CA TYR A 260 1.27 5.08 -5.11
C TYR A 260 0.05 5.30 -4.19
N LEU A 261 0.28 5.66 -2.93
CA LEU A 261 -0.77 5.96 -1.94
C LEU A 261 -1.54 7.25 -2.25
N SER A 262 -0.97 8.18 -3.03
CA SER A 262 -1.66 9.37 -3.54
C SER A 262 -2.53 9.10 -4.76
N GLY A 263 -2.66 7.84 -5.23
CA GLY A 263 -3.35 7.48 -6.47
C GLY A 263 -2.59 7.88 -7.75
N ARG A 264 -1.37 8.40 -7.63
CA ARG A 264 -0.50 8.83 -8.74
C ARG A 264 0.27 7.62 -9.29
N PHE A 265 -0.49 6.66 -9.83
CA PHE A 265 0.03 5.36 -10.24
C PHE A 265 1.01 5.41 -11.42
N ALA A 266 0.88 6.40 -12.31
CA ALA A 266 1.79 6.58 -13.43
C ALA A 266 3.19 6.97 -12.94
N GLU A 267 3.30 7.97 -12.08
CA GLU A 267 4.57 8.38 -11.49
C GLU A 267 5.14 7.29 -10.58
N ALA A 268 4.30 6.60 -9.80
CA ALA A 268 4.72 5.46 -8.99
C ALA A 268 5.37 4.35 -9.84
N ALA A 269 4.76 3.98 -10.97
CA ALA A 269 5.33 3.01 -11.90
C ALA A 269 6.71 3.45 -12.42
N GLU A 270 6.86 4.71 -12.85
CA GLU A 270 8.16 5.24 -13.31
C GLU A 270 9.22 5.20 -12.20
N PHE A 271 8.88 5.52 -10.94
CA PHE A 271 9.81 5.41 -9.81
C PHE A 271 10.18 3.96 -9.48
N TYR A 272 9.24 3.03 -9.46
CA TYR A 272 9.55 1.61 -9.23
C TYR A 272 10.39 1.02 -10.37
N GLN A 273 10.14 1.39 -11.62
CA GLN A 273 10.95 0.96 -12.76
C GLN A 273 12.38 1.55 -12.73
N ARG A 274 12.57 2.75 -12.16
CA ARG A 274 13.90 3.32 -11.90
C ARG A 274 14.62 2.58 -10.77
N LEU A 275 13.91 2.24 -9.68
CA LEU A 275 14.45 1.45 -8.57
C LEU A 275 14.95 0.07 -9.03
N LEU A 276 14.14 -0.67 -9.80
CA LEU A 276 14.52 -2.00 -10.30
C LEU A 276 15.73 -1.96 -11.24
N ARG A 277 15.91 -0.88 -12.00
CA ARG A 277 17.06 -0.64 -12.89
C ARG A 277 18.37 -0.37 -12.14
N GLN A 278 18.32 0.19 -10.92
CA GLN A 278 19.52 0.48 -10.13
C GLN A 278 20.21 -0.79 -9.59
N ASN A 279 19.56 -1.96 -9.63
CA ASN A 279 20.12 -3.26 -9.20
C ASN A 279 20.78 -3.24 -7.82
N ASN A 280 20.25 -2.45 -6.89
CA ASN A 280 20.75 -2.35 -5.52
C ASN A 280 20.50 -3.67 -4.75
N PRO A 281 21.51 -4.27 -4.09
CA PRO A 281 21.38 -5.55 -3.39
C PRO A 281 20.45 -5.50 -2.17
N PHE A 282 20.22 -4.32 -1.58
CA PHE A 282 19.33 -4.15 -0.42
C PHE A 282 17.85 -3.94 -0.83
N LEU A 283 17.55 -3.91 -2.13
CA LEU A 283 16.19 -3.75 -2.64
C LEU A 283 15.44 -5.07 -2.57
N ASN A 284 14.28 -5.09 -1.89
CA ASN A 284 13.32 -6.19 -2.05
C ASN A 284 12.70 -6.12 -3.47
N ARG A 285 13.37 -6.76 -4.43
CA ARG A 285 13.02 -6.72 -5.86
C ARG A 285 11.63 -7.28 -6.11
N ALA A 286 11.25 -8.36 -5.43
CA ALA A 286 9.93 -8.96 -5.56
C ALA A 286 8.84 -7.95 -5.15
N LEU A 287 8.90 -7.42 -3.92
CA LEU A 287 7.90 -6.44 -3.45
C LEU A 287 7.81 -5.22 -4.38
N VAL A 288 8.95 -4.68 -4.84
CA VAL A 288 8.97 -3.51 -5.72
C VAL A 288 8.44 -3.83 -7.13
N GLN A 289 8.72 -5.01 -7.68
CA GLN A 289 8.17 -5.42 -8.97
C GLN A 289 6.67 -5.71 -8.88
N TYR A 290 6.18 -6.30 -7.79
CA TYR A 290 4.74 -6.41 -7.52
C TYR A 290 4.06 -5.02 -7.48
N ARG A 291 4.66 -4.05 -6.79
CA ARG A 291 4.14 -2.67 -6.74
C ARG A 291 4.17 -2.00 -8.12
N LEU A 292 5.19 -2.25 -8.94
CA LEU A 292 5.24 -1.81 -10.34
C LEU A 292 4.08 -2.41 -11.16
N ILE A 293 3.91 -3.74 -11.14
CA ILE A 293 2.84 -4.46 -11.85
C ILE A 293 1.47 -3.89 -11.48
N ARG A 294 1.21 -3.73 -10.18
CA ARG A 294 -0.06 -3.19 -9.66
C ARG A 294 -0.27 -1.73 -10.08
N SER A 295 0.78 -0.93 -10.16
CA SER A 295 0.72 0.46 -10.65
C SER A 295 0.43 0.51 -12.16
N LEU A 296 1.13 -0.30 -12.97
CA LEU A 296 0.91 -0.37 -14.42
C LEU A 296 -0.51 -0.84 -14.76
N ALA A 297 -1.00 -1.86 -14.06
CA ALA A 297 -2.37 -2.36 -14.22
C ALA A 297 -3.43 -1.30 -13.85
N ALA A 298 -3.18 -0.48 -12.82
CA ALA A 298 -4.08 0.62 -12.44
C ALA A 298 -4.09 1.79 -13.43
N VAL A 299 -3.00 2.01 -14.17
CA VAL A 299 -2.89 3.03 -15.24
C VAL A 299 -3.49 2.55 -16.57
N GLY A 300 -3.77 1.24 -16.70
CA GLY A 300 -4.22 0.63 -17.96
C GLY A 300 -3.10 0.23 -18.92
N ARG A 301 -1.82 0.30 -18.49
CA ARG A 301 -0.65 -0.17 -19.26
C ARG A 301 -0.55 -1.70 -19.18
N HIS A 302 -1.58 -2.38 -19.68
CA HIS A 302 -1.79 -3.82 -19.46
C HIS A 302 -0.75 -4.72 -20.14
N ASP A 303 -0.19 -4.34 -21.29
CA ASP A 303 0.90 -5.08 -21.95
C ASP A 303 2.16 -5.11 -21.07
N GLU A 304 2.55 -3.96 -20.52
CA GLU A 304 3.71 -3.86 -19.63
C GLU A 304 3.44 -4.52 -18.27
N ALA A 305 2.23 -4.38 -17.74
CA ALA A 305 1.82 -5.09 -16.52
C ALA A 305 1.89 -6.61 -16.70
N ALA A 306 1.43 -7.13 -17.84
CA ALA A 306 1.52 -8.55 -18.16
C ALA A 306 2.98 -9.01 -18.33
N SER A 307 3.80 -8.26 -19.07
CA SER A 307 5.22 -8.54 -19.26
C SER A 307 5.99 -8.59 -17.93
N GLN A 308 5.81 -7.58 -17.07
CA GLN A 308 6.41 -7.55 -15.73
C GLN A 308 5.90 -8.68 -14.83
N ALA A 309 4.63 -9.07 -14.96
CA ALA A 309 4.07 -10.16 -14.18
C ALA A 309 4.57 -11.54 -14.63
N TYR A 310 4.79 -11.78 -15.92
CA TYR A 310 5.46 -13.01 -16.38
C TYR A 310 6.89 -13.09 -15.82
N ASP A 311 7.67 -12.00 -15.92
CA ASP A 311 9.03 -11.91 -15.38
C ASP A 311 9.08 -12.16 -13.86
N PHE A 312 8.12 -11.60 -13.12
CA PHE A 312 7.97 -11.86 -11.68
C PHE A 312 7.66 -13.33 -11.38
N LEU A 313 6.71 -13.94 -12.09
CA LEU A 313 6.28 -15.32 -11.82
C LEU A 313 7.36 -16.36 -12.17
N ASP A 314 8.28 -16.03 -13.08
CA ASP A 314 9.46 -16.83 -13.42
C ASP A 314 10.57 -16.68 -12.37
N ARG A 315 10.89 -15.43 -11.98
CA ARG A 315 12.01 -15.12 -11.06
C ARG A 315 11.68 -15.29 -9.58
N PHE A 316 10.42 -15.17 -9.19
CA PHE A 316 9.97 -15.15 -7.80
C PHE A 316 8.79 -16.11 -7.54
N PRO A 317 8.90 -17.41 -7.88
CA PRO A 317 7.79 -18.38 -7.80
C PRO A 317 7.27 -18.65 -6.37
N ASP A 318 8.11 -18.38 -5.36
CA ASP A 318 7.82 -18.60 -3.94
C ASP A 318 7.58 -17.30 -3.16
N ALA A 319 7.53 -16.14 -3.83
CA ALA A 319 7.19 -14.89 -3.18
C ALA A 319 5.73 -14.89 -2.68
N PRO A 320 5.44 -14.30 -1.50
CA PRO A 320 4.08 -14.28 -0.95
C PRO A 320 3.10 -13.48 -1.81
N GLU A 321 3.59 -12.58 -2.66
CA GLU A 321 2.79 -11.81 -3.63
C GLU A 321 2.47 -12.58 -4.92
N GLN A 322 3.03 -13.78 -5.14
CA GLN A 322 2.77 -14.63 -6.33
C GLN A 322 1.28 -14.77 -6.67
N PRO A 323 0.36 -14.99 -5.71
CA PRO A 323 -1.06 -15.15 -6.01
C PRO A 323 -1.71 -13.84 -6.54
N GLU A 324 -1.31 -12.70 -5.96
CA GLU A 324 -1.75 -11.36 -6.39
C GLU A 324 -1.18 -10.99 -7.76
N VAL A 325 0.10 -11.27 -8.01
CA VAL A 325 0.71 -11.04 -9.33
C VAL A 325 0.05 -11.91 -10.41
N ARG A 326 -0.22 -13.17 -10.10
CA ARG A 326 -0.91 -14.11 -11.01
C ARG A 326 -2.34 -13.66 -11.31
N PHE A 327 -3.06 -13.07 -10.34
CA PHE A 327 -4.35 -12.41 -10.59
C PHE A 327 -4.19 -11.15 -11.45
N LEU A 328 -3.27 -10.24 -11.12
CA LEU A 328 -3.04 -9.01 -11.90
C LEU A 328 -2.63 -9.29 -13.36
N LEU A 329 -1.87 -10.37 -13.59
CA LEU A 329 -1.57 -10.89 -14.92
C LEU A 329 -2.85 -11.31 -15.65
N ALA A 330 -3.69 -12.13 -15.01
CA ALA A 330 -4.97 -12.56 -15.60
C ALA A 330 -5.89 -11.38 -15.92
N THR A 331 -6.03 -10.41 -15.00
CA THR A 331 -6.79 -9.19 -15.23
C THR A 331 -6.20 -8.37 -16.38
N SER A 332 -4.89 -8.26 -16.50
CA SER A 332 -4.25 -7.52 -17.59
C SER A 332 -4.42 -8.22 -18.94
N LEU A 333 -4.20 -9.55 -19.01
CA LEU A 333 -4.48 -10.36 -20.21
C LEU A 333 -5.94 -10.24 -20.66
N LYS A 334 -6.88 -10.23 -19.72
CA LYS A 334 -8.32 -10.00 -19.97
C LYS A 334 -8.57 -8.64 -20.63
N GLN A 335 -7.97 -7.56 -20.12
CA GLN A 335 -8.12 -6.22 -20.72
C GLN A 335 -7.46 -6.10 -22.10
N LEU A 336 -6.51 -6.97 -22.43
CA LEU A 336 -5.93 -7.13 -23.77
C LEU A 336 -6.74 -8.07 -24.68
N GLY A 337 -7.90 -8.56 -24.25
CA GLY A 337 -8.73 -9.53 -24.99
C GLY A 337 -8.17 -10.96 -25.04
N ARG A 338 -7.06 -11.25 -24.35
CA ARG A 338 -6.38 -12.56 -24.29
C ARG A 338 -7.05 -13.49 -23.27
N ASN A 339 -8.36 -13.67 -23.44
CA ASN A 339 -9.25 -14.31 -22.46
C ASN A 339 -8.89 -15.78 -22.16
N SER A 340 -8.38 -16.53 -23.16
CA SER A 340 -7.90 -17.91 -22.96
C SER A 340 -6.69 -18.00 -22.04
N GLU A 341 -5.73 -17.09 -22.18
CA GLU A 341 -4.53 -17.04 -21.35
C GLU A 341 -4.85 -16.51 -19.95
N ALA A 342 -5.71 -15.50 -19.85
CA ALA A 342 -6.23 -14.99 -18.57
C ALA A 342 -6.87 -16.12 -17.74
N LEU A 343 -7.70 -16.96 -18.37
CA LEU A 343 -8.27 -18.15 -17.77
C LEU A 343 -7.19 -19.14 -17.29
N GLN A 344 -6.21 -19.47 -18.14
CA GLN A 344 -5.14 -20.40 -17.76
C GLN A 344 -4.38 -19.91 -16.51
N GLN A 345 -4.13 -18.60 -16.40
CA GLN A 345 -3.47 -18.05 -15.22
C GLN A 345 -4.36 -18.15 -13.96
N VAL A 346 -5.68 -17.96 -14.07
CA VAL A 346 -6.65 -18.15 -12.97
C VAL A 346 -6.83 -19.61 -12.56
N LEU A 347 -6.95 -20.54 -13.50
CA LEU A 347 -7.05 -21.96 -13.17
C LEU A 347 -5.79 -22.45 -12.46
N LYS A 348 -4.61 -22.02 -12.93
CA LYS A 348 -3.32 -22.28 -12.24
C LYS A 348 -3.25 -21.63 -10.86
N LEU A 349 -3.81 -20.43 -10.68
CA LEU A 349 -3.91 -19.79 -9.35
C LEU A 349 -4.76 -20.62 -8.39
N LEU A 350 -5.96 -21.02 -8.83
CA LEU A 350 -6.90 -21.75 -7.98
C LEU A 350 -6.40 -23.14 -7.60
N THR A 351 -5.70 -23.84 -8.50
CA THR A 351 -5.08 -25.14 -8.21
C THR A 351 -3.85 -25.02 -7.31
N GLU A 352 -2.95 -24.06 -7.57
CA GLU A 352 -1.79 -23.79 -6.71
C GLU A 352 -2.21 -23.38 -5.30
N GLN A 353 -3.19 -22.49 -5.15
CA GLN A 353 -3.69 -22.08 -3.83
C GLN A 353 -4.42 -23.22 -3.10
N ARG A 354 -5.25 -24.02 -3.79
CA ARG A 354 -5.89 -25.20 -3.20
C ARG A 354 -4.87 -26.16 -2.57
N ALA A 355 -3.75 -26.38 -3.26
CA ALA A 355 -2.67 -27.24 -2.76
C ALA A 355 -1.86 -26.58 -1.63
N ARG A 356 -1.57 -25.28 -1.74
CA ARG A 356 -0.74 -24.53 -0.77
C ARG A 356 -1.48 -24.15 0.51
N THR A 357 -2.80 -24.00 0.49
CA THR A 357 -3.62 -23.53 1.63
C THR A 357 -4.68 -24.55 2.06
N ALA A 358 -4.35 -25.84 2.04
CA ALA A 358 -5.24 -26.91 2.49
C ALA A 358 -5.63 -26.79 3.98
N ASP A 359 -4.78 -26.15 4.79
CA ASP A 359 -5.02 -25.78 6.20
C ASP A 359 -5.89 -24.51 6.36
N ARG A 360 -6.05 -23.71 5.31
CA ARG A 360 -6.68 -22.39 5.32
C ARG A 360 -7.73 -22.25 4.20
N PRO A 361 -8.89 -22.91 4.33
CA PRO A 361 -9.96 -22.87 3.33
C PRO A 361 -10.46 -21.45 3.03
N GLU A 362 -10.35 -20.54 4.01
CA GLU A 362 -10.63 -19.09 3.90
C GLU A 362 -9.89 -18.43 2.71
N VAL A 363 -8.60 -18.73 2.55
CA VAL A 363 -7.73 -18.10 1.52
C VAL A 363 -8.07 -18.63 0.13
N TRP A 364 -8.35 -19.93 0.04
CA TRP A 364 -8.82 -20.53 -1.21
C TRP A 364 -10.21 -20.00 -1.59
N ALA A 365 -11.15 -19.90 -0.63
CA ALA A 365 -12.49 -19.34 -0.83
C ALA A 365 -12.46 -17.85 -1.24
N TYR A 366 -11.50 -17.07 -0.74
CA TYR A 366 -11.25 -15.71 -1.19
C TYR A 366 -10.86 -15.66 -2.68
N TRP A 367 -9.86 -16.44 -3.08
CA TRP A 367 -9.39 -16.48 -4.47
C TRP A 367 -10.42 -17.04 -5.43
N GLN A 368 -11.15 -18.08 -5.02
CA GLN A 368 -12.31 -18.66 -5.69
C GLN A 368 -13.37 -17.60 -6.03
N ARG A 369 -13.75 -16.76 -5.05
CA ARG A 369 -14.72 -15.68 -5.24
C ARG A 369 -14.19 -14.57 -6.14
N ARG A 370 -12.93 -14.17 -5.95
CA ARG A 370 -12.29 -13.04 -6.66
C ARG A 370 -11.96 -13.34 -8.11
N THR A 371 -11.61 -14.58 -8.46
CA THR A 371 -11.07 -14.92 -9.79
C THR A 371 -12.04 -15.70 -10.67
N GLY A 372 -12.55 -16.83 -10.20
CA GLY A 372 -13.35 -17.76 -11.00
C GLY A 372 -14.67 -17.14 -11.47
N ASN A 373 -15.35 -16.44 -10.56
CA ASN A 373 -16.58 -15.73 -10.89
C ASN A 373 -16.34 -14.54 -11.83
N GLU A 374 -15.25 -13.78 -11.69
CA GLU A 374 -15.07 -12.53 -12.43
C GLU A 374 -14.90 -12.77 -13.95
N ILE A 375 -14.01 -13.68 -14.34
CA ILE A 375 -13.75 -13.96 -15.77
C ILE A 375 -14.95 -14.64 -16.43
N ALA A 376 -15.54 -15.65 -15.79
CA ALA A 376 -16.66 -16.39 -16.35
C ALA A 376 -17.92 -15.52 -16.50
N ASN A 377 -18.23 -14.71 -15.48
CA ASN A 377 -19.34 -13.76 -15.52
C ASN A 377 -19.10 -12.65 -16.57
N GLN A 378 -17.85 -12.26 -16.83
CA GLN A 378 -17.54 -11.28 -17.86
C GLN A 378 -17.75 -11.83 -19.26
N LEU A 379 -17.24 -13.03 -19.59
CA LEU A 379 -17.48 -13.68 -20.88
C LEU A 379 -18.98 -13.92 -21.14
N TYR A 380 -19.74 -14.27 -20.10
CA TYR A 380 -21.20 -14.36 -20.17
C TYR A 380 -21.86 -13.00 -20.53
N ARG A 381 -21.34 -11.86 -20.04
CA ARG A 381 -21.84 -10.51 -20.40
C ARG A 381 -21.40 -10.07 -21.80
N GLU A 382 -20.20 -10.48 -22.23
CA GLU A 382 -19.67 -10.25 -23.59
C GLU A 382 -20.42 -11.09 -24.66
N GLY A 383 -21.18 -12.10 -24.23
CA GLY A 383 -21.99 -12.96 -25.11
C GLY A 383 -21.25 -14.18 -25.64
N ASP A 384 -19.99 -14.39 -25.26
CA ASP A 384 -19.24 -15.63 -25.54
C ASP A 384 -19.66 -16.74 -24.56
N TYR A 385 -20.93 -17.15 -24.71
CA TYR A 385 -21.53 -18.19 -23.88
C TYR A 385 -20.83 -19.54 -24.04
N THR A 386 -20.21 -19.80 -25.19
CA THR A 386 -19.38 -20.98 -25.45
C THR A 386 -18.19 -21.06 -24.51
N ARG A 387 -17.32 -20.03 -24.50
CA ARG A 387 -16.16 -20.03 -23.60
C ARG A 387 -16.57 -19.87 -22.13
N ALA A 388 -17.63 -19.11 -21.85
CA ALA A 388 -18.19 -19.01 -20.50
C ALA A 388 -18.62 -20.39 -19.96
N LEU A 389 -19.26 -21.22 -20.79
CA LEU A 389 -19.68 -22.58 -20.42
C LEU A 389 -18.49 -23.47 -20.09
N ASP A 390 -17.47 -23.52 -20.95
CA ASP A 390 -16.25 -24.32 -20.71
C ASP A 390 -15.57 -23.92 -19.39
N ILE A 391 -15.58 -22.62 -19.07
CA ILE A 391 -15.02 -22.09 -17.82
C ILE A 391 -15.86 -22.52 -16.63
N TYR A 392 -17.19 -22.36 -16.66
CA TYR A 392 -18.02 -22.82 -15.54
C TYR A 392 -17.92 -24.34 -15.35
N LEU A 393 -17.80 -25.13 -16.42
CA LEU A 393 -17.60 -26.58 -16.34
C LEU A 393 -16.24 -26.95 -15.71
N THR A 394 -15.15 -26.27 -16.07
CA THR A 394 -13.84 -26.50 -15.44
C THR A 394 -13.80 -26.04 -13.98
N LEU A 395 -14.39 -24.88 -13.66
CA LEU A 395 -14.56 -24.40 -12.29
C LEU A 395 -15.36 -25.39 -11.42
N ALA A 396 -16.45 -25.96 -11.96
CA ALA A 396 -17.26 -26.96 -11.27
C ALA A 396 -16.52 -28.30 -11.03
N GLN A 397 -15.37 -28.55 -11.65
CA GLN A 397 -14.53 -29.73 -11.39
C GLN A 397 -13.43 -29.49 -10.35
N LEU A 398 -13.11 -28.23 -10.03
CA LEU A 398 -12.04 -27.90 -9.05
C LEU A 398 -12.37 -28.36 -7.62
N ASP A 399 -13.65 -28.46 -7.28
CA ASP A 399 -14.13 -28.86 -5.97
C ASP A 399 -15.56 -29.38 -6.03
N SER A 400 -15.85 -30.43 -5.26
CA SER A 400 -17.15 -31.11 -5.26
C SER A 400 -18.11 -30.63 -4.16
N SER A 401 -17.71 -29.69 -3.30
CA SER A 401 -18.55 -29.25 -2.18
C SER A 401 -19.83 -28.57 -2.68
N PRO A 402 -21.00 -28.83 -2.07
CA PRO A 402 -22.24 -28.16 -2.44
C PRO A 402 -22.16 -26.63 -2.41
N ALA A 403 -21.39 -26.06 -1.47
CA ALA A 403 -21.23 -24.62 -1.31
C ALA A 403 -20.53 -23.94 -2.51
N TRP A 404 -19.65 -24.65 -3.22
CA TRP A 404 -19.03 -24.17 -4.45
C TRP A 404 -19.78 -24.61 -5.69
N GLN A 405 -20.06 -25.91 -5.79
CA GLN A 405 -20.49 -26.51 -7.04
C GLN A 405 -21.92 -26.13 -7.40
N LEU A 406 -22.83 -25.92 -6.44
CA LEU A 406 -24.22 -25.53 -6.74
C LEU A 406 -24.31 -24.09 -7.33
N PRO A 407 -23.62 -23.06 -6.79
CA PRO A 407 -23.48 -21.76 -7.46
C PRO A 407 -22.93 -21.83 -8.88
N VAL A 408 -21.87 -22.61 -9.12
CA VAL A 408 -21.26 -22.71 -10.46
C VAL A 408 -22.18 -23.47 -11.43
N LEU A 409 -22.80 -24.58 -11.01
CA LEU A 409 -23.79 -25.32 -11.81
C LEU A 409 -25.01 -24.45 -12.16
N TYR A 410 -25.41 -23.51 -11.30
CA TYR A 410 -26.49 -22.58 -11.61
C TYR A 410 -26.12 -21.66 -12.79
N GLN A 411 -24.87 -21.19 -12.85
CA GLN A 411 -24.35 -20.43 -13.99
C GLN A 411 -24.18 -21.29 -15.25
N VAL A 412 -23.75 -22.56 -15.12
CA VAL A 412 -23.76 -23.54 -16.23
C VAL A 412 -25.16 -23.65 -16.83
N GLY A 413 -26.20 -23.84 -15.99
CA GLY A 413 -27.59 -23.89 -16.43
C GLY A 413 -28.04 -22.63 -17.17
N MET A 414 -27.75 -21.45 -16.60
CA MET A 414 -28.05 -20.15 -17.22
C MET A 414 -27.31 -19.93 -18.55
N THR A 415 -26.16 -20.58 -18.74
CA THR A 415 -25.36 -20.49 -19.97
C THR A 415 -25.92 -21.42 -21.04
N TYR A 416 -26.35 -22.63 -20.68
CA TYR A 416 -27.10 -23.51 -21.60
C TYR A 416 -28.41 -22.89 -22.09
N GLU A 417 -29.13 -22.14 -21.25
CA GLU A 417 -30.31 -21.37 -21.69
C GLU A 417 -29.97 -20.33 -22.75
N ARG A 418 -28.86 -19.59 -22.59
CA ARG A 418 -28.40 -18.61 -23.60
C ARG A 418 -27.98 -19.27 -24.90
N LEU A 419 -27.38 -20.45 -24.81
CA LEU A 419 -26.99 -21.30 -25.94
C LEU A 419 -28.17 -22.03 -26.62
N GLN A 420 -29.42 -21.78 -26.20
CA GLN A 420 -30.63 -22.45 -26.74
C GLN A 420 -30.59 -23.99 -26.57
N GLN A 421 -30.05 -24.48 -25.45
CA GLN A 421 -29.97 -25.90 -25.10
C GLN A 421 -30.84 -26.21 -23.85
N PRO A 422 -32.19 -26.11 -23.95
CA PRO A 422 -33.08 -26.17 -22.80
C PRO A 422 -33.05 -27.53 -22.07
N GLU A 423 -32.81 -28.63 -22.78
CA GLU A 423 -32.70 -29.97 -22.19
C GLU A 423 -31.48 -30.06 -21.26
N LEU A 424 -30.34 -29.49 -21.67
CA LEU A 424 -29.10 -29.49 -20.89
C LEU A 424 -29.16 -28.49 -19.73
N ALA A 425 -29.83 -27.34 -19.91
CA ALA A 425 -30.16 -26.43 -18.82
C ALA A 425 -31.02 -27.12 -17.75
N ALA A 426 -32.11 -27.77 -18.17
CA ALA A 426 -33.01 -28.47 -17.25
C ALA A 426 -32.33 -29.65 -16.53
N GLN A 427 -31.46 -30.41 -17.21
CA GLN A 427 -30.63 -31.46 -16.58
C GLN A 427 -29.65 -30.86 -15.56
N THR A 428 -29.03 -29.72 -15.87
CA THR A 428 -28.09 -29.06 -14.96
C THR A 428 -28.79 -28.57 -13.70
N TYR A 429 -29.99 -27.97 -13.83
CA TYR A 429 -30.79 -27.60 -12.67
C TYR A 429 -31.28 -28.82 -11.87
N GLN A 430 -31.64 -29.93 -12.53
CA GLN A 430 -31.99 -31.16 -11.82
C GLN A 430 -30.84 -31.65 -10.93
N ARG A 431 -29.59 -31.65 -11.43
CA ARG A 431 -28.38 -31.99 -10.64
C ARG A 431 -28.19 -31.09 -9.40
N ILE A 432 -28.65 -29.85 -9.42
CA ILE A 432 -28.64 -28.97 -8.23
C ILE A 432 -29.67 -29.45 -7.20
N LEU A 433 -30.87 -29.82 -7.66
CA LEU A 433 -31.97 -30.28 -6.81
C LEU A 433 -31.69 -31.66 -6.18
N ASP A 434 -31.10 -32.57 -6.95
CA ASP A 434 -30.76 -33.92 -6.48
C ASP A 434 -29.76 -33.89 -5.31
N ARG A 435 -28.92 -32.85 -5.26
CA ARG A 435 -27.87 -32.64 -4.25
C ARG A 435 -28.30 -31.78 -3.05
N VAL A 436 -29.55 -31.35 -2.98
CA VAL A 436 -30.08 -30.58 -1.83
C VAL A 436 -29.94 -31.36 -0.52
N GLY A 437 -30.05 -32.69 -0.57
CA GLY A 437 -29.89 -33.57 0.60
C GLY A 437 -28.49 -33.49 1.25
N GLU A 438 -27.45 -33.13 0.50
CA GLU A 438 -26.07 -33.03 1.00
C GLU A 438 -25.85 -31.82 1.94
N LEU A 439 -26.75 -30.83 1.93
CA LEU A 439 -26.61 -29.60 2.71
C LEU A 439 -27.09 -29.73 4.17
N GLY A 440 -27.88 -30.77 4.48
CA GLY A 440 -28.49 -30.95 5.79
C GLY A 440 -29.33 -29.75 6.26
N THR A 441 -29.42 -29.56 7.58
CA THR A 441 -30.13 -28.42 8.20
C THR A 441 -29.38 -27.09 8.11
N ASN A 442 -28.11 -27.10 7.67
CA ASN A 442 -27.19 -25.97 7.80
C ASN A 442 -27.01 -25.18 6.48
N ALA A 443 -27.93 -25.36 5.52
CA ALA A 443 -27.93 -24.61 4.27
C ALA A 443 -28.06 -23.10 4.52
N THR A 444 -27.08 -22.31 4.09
CA THR A 444 -27.11 -20.85 4.23
C THR A 444 -28.29 -20.24 3.45
N PRO A 445 -28.85 -19.09 3.87
CA PRO A 445 -30.00 -18.47 3.19
C PRO A 445 -29.77 -18.23 1.69
N GLY A 446 -28.54 -17.89 1.29
CA GLY A 446 -28.16 -17.73 -0.11
C GLY A 446 -28.22 -19.02 -0.93
N LEU A 447 -27.78 -20.15 -0.35
CA LEU A 447 -27.89 -21.46 -1.02
C LEU A 447 -29.36 -21.92 -1.10
N GLN A 448 -30.16 -21.68 -0.06
CA GLN A 448 -31.60 -21.96 -0.10
C GLN A 448 -32.31 -21.15 -1.20
N ALA A 449 -32.02 -19.85 -1.33
CA ALA A 449 -32.52 -19.01 -2.41
C ALA A 449 -32.09 -19.54 -3.79
N LEU A 450 -30.82 -19.95 -3.93
CA LEU A 450 -30.32 -20.54 -5.18
C LEU A 450 -31.05 -21.83 -5.57
N ILE A 451 -31.36 -22.71 -4.62
CA ILE A 451 -32.14 -23.93 -4.85
C ILE A 451 -33.56 -23.60 -5.32
N GLN A 452 -34.20 -22.61 -4.70
CA GLN A 452 -35.53 -22.15 -5.12
C GLN A 452 -35.51 -21.57 -6.54
N MET A 453 -34.50 -20.75 -6.87
CA MET A 453 -34.30 -20.22 -8.22
C MET A 453 -34.05 -21.34 -9.24
N ALA A 454 -33.18 -22.30 -8.93
CA ALA A 454 -32.90 -23.45 -9.81
C ALA A 454 -34.16 -24.28 -10.09
N ARG A 455 -34.99 -24.54 -9.06
CA ARG A 455 -36.27 -25.23 -9.21
C ARG A 455 -37.23 -24.47 -10.13
N TRP A 456 -37.46 -23.19 -9.84
CA TRP A 456 -38.35 -22.35 -10.66
C TRP A 456 -37.86 -22.26 -12.12
N ARG A 457 -36.54 -22.11 -12.32
CA ARG A 457 -35.95 -22.00 -13.66
C ARG A 457 -36.06 -23.30 -14.45
N MET A 458 -35.84 -24.45 -13.80
CA MET A 458 -36.07 -25.76 -14.39
C MET A 458 -37.53 -25.96 -14.84
N ASP A 459 -38.49 -25.61 -13.97
CA ASP A 459 -39.91 -25.74 -14.28
C ASP A 459 -40.33 -24.79 -15.42
N PHE A 460 -39.79 -23.57 -15.44
CA PHE A 460 -39.96 -22.61 -16.52
C PHE A 460 -39.42 -23.12 -17.87
N VAL A 461 -38.18 -23.62 -17.91
CA VAL A 461 -37.56 -24.16 -19.14
C VAL A 461 -38.32 -25.38 -19.66
N LYS A 462 -38.74 -26.30 -18.77
CA LYS A 462 -39.59 -27.46 -19.11
C LYS A 462 -40.95 -27.03 -19.65
N TRP A 463 -41.56 -25.96 -19.11
CA TRP A 463 -42.79 -25.40 -19.62
C TRP A 463 -42.61 -24.75 -21.00
N GLN A 464 -41.58 -23.91 -21.17
CA GLN A 464 -41.29 -23.21 -22.42
C GLN A 464 -41.10 -24.20 -23.57
N THR A 465 -40.25 -25.22 -23.38
CA THR A 465 -39.98 -26.25 -24.40
C THR A 465 -41.26 -26.99 -24.83
N ARG A 466 -42.16 -27.28 -23.87
CA ARG A 466 -43.48 -27.90 -24.17
C ARG A 466 -44.41 -26.95 -24.92
N ALA A 467 -44.42 -25.67 -24.56
CA ALA A 467 -45.24 -24.64 -25.19
C ALA A 467 -44.80 -24.39 -26.65
N GLU A 468 -43.49 -24.28 -26.90
CA GLU A 468 -42.93 -24.14 -28.24
C GLU A 468 -43.21 -25.36 -29.12
N LEU A 469 -43.09 -26.58 -28.57
CA LEU A 469 -43.39 -27.81 -29.30
C LEU A 469 -44.90 -27.95 -29.58
N ALA A 470 -45.78 -27.50 -28.69
CA ALA A 470 -47.22 -27.41 -28.94
C ALA A 470 -47.53 -26.37 -30.03
N LEU A 471 -46.89 -25.19 -30.00
CA LEU A 471 -47.05 -24.15 -31.02
C LEU A 471 -46.60 -24.64 -32.40
N ARG A 472 -45.46 -25.33 -32.50
CA ARG A 472 -44.97 -25.93 -33.76
C ARG A 472 -45.93 -26.98 -34.34
N ARG A 473 -46.70 -27.68 -33.49
CA ARG A 473 -47.74 -28.64 -33.94
C ARG A 473 -49.04 -27.96 -34.42
N LEU A 474 -49.28 -26.73 -33.98
CA LEU A 474 -50.46 -25.93 -34.36
C LEU A 474 -50.17 -24.99 -35.54
N ALA A 475 -48.91 -24.73 -35.86
CA ALA A 475 -48.51 -23.97 -37.04
C ALA A 475 -48.90 -24.73 -38.33
N PRO A 476 -49.52 -24.07 -39.32
CA PRO A 476 -49.77 -24.68 -40.62
C PRO A 476 -48.44 -25.07 -41.29
N PRO A 477 -48.41 -26.11 -42.14
CA PRO A 477 -47.22 -26.46 -42.88
C PRO A 477 -46.79 -25.26 -43.72
N VAL A 478 -45.52 -24.88 -43.61
CA VAL A 478 -44.93 -23.85 -44.48
C VAL A 478 -45.04 -24.37 -45.91
N GLN A 479 -45.99 -23.83 -46.67
CA GLN A 479 -46.02 -24.04 -48.10
C GLN A 479 -44.74 -23.43 -48.65
N ALA A 480 -43.82 -24.29 -49.10
CA ALA A 480 -42.70 -23.84 -49.90
C ALA A 480 -43.31 -23.20 -51.14
N SER A 481 -43.26 -21.87 -51.23
CA SER A 481 -43.65 -21.13 -52.42
C SER A 481 -42.61 -21.44 -53.50
N THR A 482 -42.82 -22.55 -54.19
CA THR A 482 -42.25 -22.81 -55.51
C THR A 482 -42.79 -21.72 -56.42
N THR A 483 -42.07 -20.61 -56.51
CA THR A 483 -42.18 -19.68 -57.62
C THR A 483 -42.01 -20.49 -58.90
N PRO A 484 -43.01 -20.59 -59.79
CA PRO A 484 -42.81 -21.23 -61.07
C PRO A 484 -41.89 -20.33 -61.89
N LEU A 485 -40.62 -20.74 -62.02
CA LEU A 485 -39.76 -20.15 -63.05
C LEU A 485 -40.30 -20.64 -64.39
N GLU A 486 -40.97 -19.70 -65.04
CA GLU A 486 -41.85 -19.88 -66.17
C GLU A 486 -41.16 -20.56 -67.36
N SER A 487 -41.82 -21.57 -67.91
CA SER A 487 -41.37 -22.33 -69.06
C SER A 487 -41.39 -21.45 -70.33
N ALA A 488 -40.23 -20.96 -70.75
CA ALA A 488 -40.07 -20.23 -72.01
C ALA A 488 -38.75 -20.58 -72.71
N ILE A 489 -38.62 -21.83 -73.17
CA ILE A 489 -37.65 -22.19 -74.23
C ILE A 489 -38.47 -22.63 -75.45
N PRO A 490 -38.60 -21.80 -76.50
CA PRO A 490 -39.22 -22.23 -77.73
C PRO A 490 -38.26 -23.15 -78.49
N SER A 491 -38.74 -24.35 -78.82
CA SER A 491 -38.11 -25.20 -79.83
C SER A 491 -38.24 -24.55 -81.21
N THR A 492 -37.11 -24.27 -81.87
CA THR A 492 -37.05 -23.95 -83.30
C THR A 492 -36.50 -25.14 -84.10
N PRO A 493 -36.98 -25.37 -85.34
CA PRO A 493 -36.57 -26.48 -86.20
C PRO A 493 -35.18 -26.28 -86.84
#